data_AF-V4A595-F1
#
_entry.id   AF-V4A595-F1
#
_cell.length_a   1.000
_cell.length_b   1.000
_cell.length_c   1.000
_cell.angle_alpha   90.00
_cell.angle_beta   90.00
_cell.angle_gamma   90.00
#
_symmetry.space_group_name_H-M   'P 1'
#
loop_
_entity.id
_entity.type
_entity.pdbx_description
1 polymer ?
#
loop_
_entity_poly.entity_id
_entity_poly.type
_entity_poly.pdbx_seq_one_letter_code
_entity_poly.pdbx_strand_id
1 'polypeptide(L)'
;MFGVVLAATYTATLLRSLVPKQVKPFETIQDLLDLPDWQIGVLGSTSEVIILNTSKNDDVQMFWKSLRSRTQKDADIQSTDINLHMKRVSQGKYAFVSSEGGERMKIHGDCSLEFNDRLFNVPNIEYSMAVPKGSLLKTEIDDFVDKIENSGLLDEIMKPQDNRQSQCGVIDQTVKPLFLDNVKGVFVLLAGGVVIAGITLVIENVRHYRRASGTIR
;
A
#
# COMPACT_ATOMS: atom_id res chain seq x y z
N MET A 1 -25.12 9.86 34.25
CA MET A 1 -24.96 8.81 33.20
C MET A 1 -24.85 9.38 31.79
N PHE A 2 -25.76 10.26 31.34
CA PHE A 2 -25.74 10.82 29.97
C PHE A 2 -24.40 11.43 29.52
N GLY A 3 -23.76 12.26 30.36
CA GLY A 3 -22.47 12.89 30.02
C GLY A 3 -21.31 11.92 29.85
N VAL A 4 -21.29 10.81 30.59
CA VAL A 4 -20.25 9.77 30.48
C VAL A 4 -20.40 9.01 29.15
N VAL A 5 -21.64 8.72 28.75
CA VAL A 5 -21.93 8.06 27.46
C VAL A 5 -21.53 8.97 26.29
N LEU A 6 -21.84 10.27 26.36
CA LEU A 6 -21.43 11.25 25.35
C LEU A 6 -19.90 11.40 25.24
N ALA A 7 -19.20 11.47 26.37
CA ALA A 7 -17.74 11.54 26.36
C ALA A 7 -17.13 10.27 25.74
N ALA A 8 -17.66 9.09 26.10
CA ALA A 8 -17.21 7.82 25.55
C ALA A 8 -17.45 7.73 24.02
N THR A 9 -18.63 8.11 23.52
CA THR A 9 -18.91 8.08 22.07
C THR A 9 -18.09 9.11 21.29
N TYR A 10 -17.84 10.29 21.87
CA TYR A 10 -16.94 11.30 21.29
C TYR A 10 -15.51 10.77 21.16
N THR A 11 -14.95 10.19 22.23
CA THR A 11 -13.60 9.61 22.18
C THR A 11 -13.50 8.46 21.18
N ALA A 12 -14.50 7.57 21.12
CA ALA A 12 -14.51 6.47 20.17
C ALA A 12 -14.55 6.93 18.70
N THR A 13 -15.35 7.96 18.42
CA THR A 13 -15.51 8.50 17.06
C THR A 13 -14.26 9.28 16.63
N LEU A 14 -13.65 10.02 17.56
CA LEU A 14 -12.40 10.73 17.36
C LEU A 14 -11.27 9.74 17.03
N LEU A 15 -11.06 8.72 17.87
CA LEU A 15 -10.01 7.71 17.67
C LEU A 15 -10.14 7.06 16.28
N ARG A 16 -11.36 6.71 15.86
CA ARG A 16 -11.62 6.13 14.54
C ARG A 16 -11.21 7.04 13.38
N SER A 17 -11.35 8.36 13.53
CA SER A 17 -10.98 9.32 12.49
C SER A 17 -9.48 9.66 12.51
N LEU A 18 -8.81 9.53 13.65
CA LEU A 18 -7.39 9.85 13.78
C LEU A 18 -6.47 8.72 13.35
N VAL A 19 -6.97 7.48 13.31
CA VAL A 19 -6.22 6.36 12.73
C VAL A 19 -6.07 6.62 11.24
N PRO A 20 -4.84 6.83 10.73
CA PRO A 20 -4.62 7.00 9.31
C PRO A 20 -5.03 5.71 8.63
N LYS A 21 -6.14 5.73 7.89
CA LYS A 21 -6.46 4.66 6.96
C LYS A 21 -5.40 4.72 5.88
N GLN A 22 -4.58 3.68 5.77
CA GLN A 22 -3.83 3.44 4.55
C GLN A 22 -4.89 3.20 3.48
N VAL A 23 -5.25 4.25 2.73
CA VAL A 23 -6.20 4.11 1.64
C VAL A 23 -5.43 3.44 0.52
N LYS A 24 -5.60 2.13 0.38
CA LYS A 24 -5.10 1.42 -0.78
C LYS A 24 -5.72 2.07 -2.01
N PRO A 25 -4.90 2.47 -3.00
CA PRO A 25 -5.40 3.18 -4.16
C PRO A 25 -6.32 2.32 -5.04
N PHE A 26 -6.18 1.00 -4.97
CA PHE A 26 -7.02 0.02 -5.66
C PHE A 26 -7.03 -1.30 -4.89
N GLU A 27 -8.16 -2.01 -4.92
CA GLU A 27 -8.26 -3.39 -4.40
C GLU A 27 -8.50 -4.39 -5.51
N THR A 28 -9.06 -3.96 -6.64
CA THR A 28 -9.33 -4.79 -7.81
C THR A 28 -8.57 -4.32 -9.04
N ILE A 29 -8.49 -5.19 -10.06
CA ILE A 29 -7.93 -4.85 -11.36
C ILE A 29 -8.75 -3.72 -12.01
N GLN A 30 -10.07 -3.74 -11.88
CA GLN A 30 -10.95 -2.73 -12.48
C GLN A 30 -10.67 -1.35 -11.89
N ASP A 31 -10.55 -1.25 -10.56
CA ASP A 31 -10.17 0.00 -9.88
C ASP A 31 -8.83 0.53 -10.39
N LEU A 32 -7.84 -0.36 -10.58
CA LEU A 32 -6.53 0.03 -11.12
C LEU A 32 -6.63 0.58 -12.55
N LEU A 33 -7.50 0.00 -13.38
CA LEU A 33 -7.64 0.40 -14.79
C LEU A 33 -8.43 1.70 -14.96
N ASP A 34 -9.38 1.98 -14.07
CA ASP A 34 -10.19 3.21 -14.06
C ASP A 34 -9.40 4.44 -13.61
N LEU A 35 -8.27 4.24 -12.93
CA LEU A 35 -7.39 5.32 -12.49
C LEU A 35 -6.62 5.92 -13.70
N PRO A 36 -6.90 7.18 -14.09
CA PRO A 36 -6.34 7.76 -15.32
C PRO A 36 -4.85 8.06 -15.24
N ASP A 37 -4.37 8.38 -14.03
CA ASP A 37 -2.98 8.75 -13.75
C ASP A 37 -2.06 7.54 -13.53
N TRP A 38 -2.63 6.34 -13.37
CA TRP A 38 -1.87 5.15 -13.03
C TRP A 38 -1.35 4.47 -14.29
N GLN A 39 -0.06 4.19 -14.30
CA GLN A 39 0.59 3.38 -15.32
C GLN A 39 0.66 1.93 -14.85
N ILE A 40 0.67 1.01 -15.81
CA ILE A 40 0.77 -0.42 -15.56
C ILE A 40 1.97 -1.00 -16.32
N GLY A 41 2.56 -2.05 -15.79
CA GLY A 41 3.79 -2.66 -16.30
C GLY A 41 3.82 -4.17 -16.11
N VAL A 42 4.51 -4.85 -17.03
CA VAL A 42 4.87 -6.27 -16.89
C VAL A 42 6.29 -6.46 -17.40
N LEU A 43 7.02 -7.41 -16.83
CA LEU A 43 8.35 -7.74 -17.32
C LEU A 43 8.25 -8.37 -18.72
N GLY A 44 8.95 -7.79 -19.70
CA GLY A 44 8.94 -8.26 -21.09
C GLY A 44 9.54 -9.66 -21.25
N SER A 45 9.07 -10.39 -22.27
CA SER A 45 9.60 -11.71 -22.65
C SER A 45 9.58 -12.78 -21.53
N THR A 46 8.60 -12.68 -20.63
CA THR A 46 8.45 -13.60 -19.50
C THR A 46 7.20 -14.48 -19.59
N SER A 47 7.13 -15.49 -18.73
CA SER A 47 5.96 -16.33 -18.51
C SER A 47 4.70 -15.52 -18.22
N GLU A 48 4.82 -14.40 -17.52
CA GLU A 48 3.73 -13.52 -17.13
C GLU A 48 3.02 -12.97 -18.36
N VAL A 49 3.76 -12.58 -19.40
CA VAL A 49 3.18 -12.11 -20.66
C VAL A 49 2.35 -13.21 -21.33
N ILE A 50 2.86 -14.45 -21.31
CA ILE A 50 2.17 -15.60 -21.89
C ILE A 50 0.90 -15.93 -21.09
N ILE A 51 0.98 -15.91 -19.76
CA ILE A 51 -0.14 -16.18 -18.85
C ILE A 51 -1.22 -15.11 -19.01
N LEU A 52 -0.86 -13.83 -19.01
CA LEU A 52 -1.79 -12.71 -19.20
C LEU A 52 -2.51 -12.79 -20.55
N ASN A 53 -1.79 -13.19 -21.61
CA ASN A 53 -2.37 -13.33 -22.95
C ASN A 53 -3.26 -14.58 -23.10
N THR A 54 -2.93 -15.68 -22.43
CA THR A 54 -3.60 -16.98 -22.57
C THR A 54 -4.71 -17.20 -21.54
N SER A 55 -4.79 -16.36 -20.51
CA SER A 55 -5.76 -16.49 -19.42
C SER A 55 -7.21 -16.44 -19.93
N LYS A 56 -8.07 -17.28 -19.35
CA LYS A 56 -9.52 -17.31 -19.60
C LYS A 56 -10.31 -16.38 -18.66
N ASN A 57 -9.65 -15.76 -17.69
CA ASN A 57 -10.29 -14.86 -16.73
C ASN A 57 -10.55 -13.50 -17.41
N ASP A 58 -11.80 -13.03 -17.35
CA ASP A 58 -12.24 -11.77 -17.95
C ASP A 58 -11.47 -10.56 -17.40
N ASP A 59 -11.18 -10.51 -16.09
CA ASP A 59 -10.42 -9.40 -15.49
C ASP A 59 -8.98 -9.36 -16.00
N VAL A 60 -8.36 -10.53 -16.17
CA VAL A 60 -7.00 -10.65 -16.70
C VAL A 60 -6.95 -10.27 -18.19
N GLN A 61 -7.97 -10.66 -18.96
CA GLN A 61 -8.12 -10.26 -20.36
C GLN A 61 -8.33 -8.75 -20.50
N MET A 62 -9.11 -8.12 -19.64
CA MET A 62 -9.28 -6.67 -19.60
C MET A 62 -7.96 -5.96 -19.28
N PHE A 63 -7.23 -6.45 -18.27
CA PHE A 63 -5.90 -5.95 -17.93
C PHE A 63 -4.95 -6.05 -19.13
N TRP A 64 -4.88 -7.21 -19.78
CA TRP A 64 -4.02 -7.45 -20.94
C TRP A 64 -4.34 -6.50 -22.11
N LYS A 65 -5.63 -6.26 -22.41
CA LYS A 65 -6.04 -5.30 -23.44
C LYS A 65 -5.60 -3.87 -23.11
N SER A 66 -5.79 -3.44 -21.86
CA SER A 66 -5.36 -2.11 -21.40
C SER A 66 -3.84 -1.97 -21.45
N LEU A 67 -3.12 -2.99 -21.00
CA LEU A 67 -1.66 -3.06 -21.04
C LEU A 67 -1.17 -2.91 -22.49
N ARG A 68 -1.70 -3.70 -23.43
CA ARG A 68 -1.31 -3.65 -24.85
C ARG A 68 -1.58 -2.28 -25.48
N SER A 69 -2.72 -1.66 -25.15
CA SER A 69 -3.05 -0.30 -25.60
C SER A 69 -2.05 0.75 -25.08
N ARG A 70 -1.60 0.60 -23.83
CA ARG A 70 -0.61 1.50 -23.22
C ARG A 70 0.81 1.23 -23.71
N THR A 71 1.18 -0.02 -23.96
CA THR A 71 2.48 -0.40 -24.55
C THR A 71 2.70 0.25 -25.93
N GLN A 72 1.64 0.48 -26.71
CA GLN A 72 1.76 1.19 -27.99
C GLN A 72 2.20 2.66 -27.83
N LYS A 73 1.98 3.25 -26.65
CA LYS A 73 2.37 4.63 -26.33
C LYS A 73 3.71 4.71 -25.59
N ASP A 74 4.02 3.69 -24.78
CA ASP A 74 5.26 3.59 -24.01
C ASP A 74 5.80 2.16 -24.07
N ALA A 75 6.92 1.98 -24.78
CA ALA A 75 7.56 0.67 -24.94
C ALA A 75 8.18 0.14 -23.64
N ASP A 76 8.50 1.03 -22.70
CA ASP A 76 9.12 0.67 -21.42
C ASP A 76 8.16 -0.07 -20.47
N ILE A 77 6.86 -0.06 -20.77
CA ILE A 77 5.83 -0.81 -20.04
C ILE A 77 6.06 -2.33 -20.11
N GLN A 78 6.72 -2.81 -21.17
CA GLN A 78 7.12 -4.20 -21.36
C GLN A 78 8.65 -4.34 -21.48
N SER A 79 9.40 -3.48 -20.78
CA SER A 79 10.86 -3.58 -20.75
C SER A 79 11.31 -4.90 -20.14
N THR A 80 12.45 -5.40 -20.58
CA THR A 80 13.12 -6.54 -19.93
C THR A 80 13.94 -6.12 -18.72
N ASP A 81 14.12 -4.81 -18.49
CA ASP A 81 14.87 -4.29 -17.36
C ASP A 81 13.97 -4.15 -16.12
N ILE A 82 14.14 -5.06 -15.17
CA ILE A 82 13.46 -5.04 -13.88
C ILE A 82 13.72 -3.76 -13.08
N ASN A 83 14.93 -3.20 -13.16
CA ASN A 83 15.31 -2.03 -12.36
C ASN A 83 14.56 -0.79 -12.82
N LEU A 84 14.26 -0.69 -14.11
CA LEU A 84 13.41 0.34 -14.67
C LEU A 84 12.01 0.29 -14.07
N HIS A 85 11.43 -0.91 -13.99
CA HIS A 85 10.11 -1.11 -13.38
C HIS A 85 10.13 -0.74 -11.89
N MET A 86 11.10 -1.25 -11.12
CA MET A 86 11.21 -0.93 -9.69
C MET A 86 11.38 0.57 -9.42
N LYS A 87 12.17 1.26 -10.26
CA LYS A 87 12.34 2.72 -10.20
C LYS A 87 11.01 3.44 -10.44
N ARG A 88 10.22 3.00 -11.43
CA ARG A 88 8.90 3.57 -11.73
C ARG A 88 7.90 3.32 -10.60
N VAL A 89 7.89 2.13 -10.00
CA VAL A 89 7.07 1.84 -8.81
C VAL A 89 7.43 2.80 -7.67
N SER A 90 8.72 3.01 -7.42
CA SER A 90 9.22 3.89 -6.36
C SER A 90 8.89 5.38 -6.61
N GLN A 91 8.74 5.79 -7.87
CA GLN A 91 8.29 7.13 -8.25
C GLN A 91 6.78 7.35 -8.04
N GLY A 92 6.03 6.28 -7.76
CA GLY A 92 4.59 6.29 -7.53
C GLY A 92 3.76 6.26 -8.82
N LYS A 93 2.44 6.02 -8.66
CA LYS A 93 1.46 5.94 -9.76
C LYS A 93 1.81 4.91 -10.86
N TYR A 94 2.55 3.87 -10.50
CA TYR A 94 2.94 2.78 -11.40
C TYR A 94 2.71 1.43 -10.72
N ALA A 95 1.90 0.57 -11.34
CA ALA A 95 1.64 -0.79 -10.89
C ALA A 95 2.43 -1.79 -11.74
N PHE A 96 3.32 -2.54 -11.09
CA PHE A 96 4.16 -3.54 -11.73
C PHE A 96 3.65 -4.94 -11.43
N VAL A 97 3.37 -5.72 -12.47
CA VAL A 97 2.93 -7.12 -12.35
C VAL A 97 4.13 -8.04 -12.52
N SER A 98 4.44 -8.79 -11.47
CA SER A 98 5.51 -9.79 -11.46
C SER A 98 5.15 -10.93 -10.51
N SER A 99 5.46 -12.16 -10.92
CA SER A 99 5.27 -13.37 -10.10
C SER A 99 6.11 -13.35 -8.82
N GLU A 100 7.33 -12.82 -8.90
CA GLU A 100 8.30 -12.73 -7.80
C GLU A 100 8.22 -11.38 -7.05
N GLY A 101 7.12 -10.63 -7.21
CA GLY A 101 7.02 -9.26 -6.70
C GLY A 101 7.28 -9.14 -5.20
N GLY A 102 6.77 -10.08 -4.39
CA GLY A 102 6.96 -10.11 -2.95
C GLY A 102 8.41 -10.35 -2.53
N GLU A 103 9.13 -11.24 -3.21
CA GLU A 103 10.54 -11.50 -2.95
C GLU A 103 11.43 -10.32 -3.39
N ARG A 104 11.13 -9.76 -4.56
CA ARG A 104 11.83 -8.58 -5.07
C ARG A 104 11.68 -7.38 -4.16
N MET A 105 10.50 -7.19 -3.57
CA MET A 105 10.27 -6.15 -2.57
C MET A 105 11.15 -6.36 -1.33
N LYS A 106 11.28 -7.61 -0.84
CA LYS A 106 12.19 -7.94 0.27
C LYS A 106 13.66 -7.64 -0.07
N ILE A 107 14.09 -7.91 -1.30
CA ILE A 107 15.46 -7.62 -1.77
C ILE A 107 15.70 -6.10 -1.89
N HIS A 108 14.72 -5.36 -2.41
CA HIS A 108 14.83 -3.91 -2.59
C HIS A 108 14.84 -3.15 -1.25
N GLY A 109 14.14 -3.68 -0.23
CA GLY A 109 14.14 -3.13 1.13
C GLY A 109 13.36 -1.82 1.28
N ASP A 110 12.58 -1.42 0.28
CA ASP A 110 11.75 -0.20 0.35
C ASP A 110 10.37 -0.51 0.95
N CYS A 111 10.10 0.09 2.11
CA CYS A 111 8.90 -0.12 2.91
C CYS A 111 7.71 0.73 2.47
N SER A 112 7.91 1.61 1.50
CA SER A 112 6.82 2.34 0.86
C SER A 112 6.08 1.50 -0.19
N LEU A 113 6.68 0.39 -0.61
CA LEU A 113 6.10 -0.53 -1.57
C LEU A 113 5.08 -1.45 -0.90
N GLU A 114 3.93 -1.62 -1.53
CA GLU A 114 2.92 -2.59 -1.14
C GLU A 114 2.80 -3.67 -2.21
N PHE A 115 2.90 -4.93 -1.79
CA PHE A 115 2.63 -6.09 -2.65
C PHE A 115 1.20 -6.58 -2.41
N ASN A 116 0.41 -6.68 -3.48
CA ASN A 116 -0.95 -7.23 -3.42
C ASN A 116 -0.97 -8.59 -4.14
N ASP A 117 -1.00 -9.65 -3.35
CA ASP A 117 -1.02 -11.06 -3.78
C ASP A 117 -2.39 -11.49 -4.34
N ARG A 118 -3.46 -10.76 -4.02
CA ARG A 118 -4.84 -11.15 -4.35
C ARG A 118 -5.38 -10.54 -5.65
N LEU A 119 -4.65 -9.60 -6.24
CA LEU A 119 -5.14 -8.86 -7.41
C LEU A 119 -5.33 -9.78 -8.63
N PHE A 120 -4.41 -10.73 -8.78
CA PHE A 120 -4.44 -11.74 -9.83
C PHE A 120 -4.58 -13.11 -9.16
N ASN A 121 -5.73 -13.75 -9.28
CA ASN A 121 -5.91 -15.15 -8.89
C ASN A 121 -5.23 -16.08 -9.92
N VAL A 122 -3.93 -15.86 -10.13
CA VAL A 122 -3.09 -16.68 -11.01
C VAL A 122 -2.71 -17.92 -10.22
N PRO A 123 -2.79 -19.11 -10.83
CA PRO A 123 -2.33 -20.34 -10.18
C PRO A 123 -0.90 -20.16 -9.67
N ASN A 124 -0.60 -20.75 -8.52
CA ASN A 124 0.76 -20.78 -7.98
C ASN A 124 1.73 -21.23 -9.08
N ILE A 125 2.77 -20.43 -9.30
CA ILE A 125 3.78 -20.76 -10.29
C ILE A 125 4.69 -21.80 -9.66
N GLU A 126 4.64 -23.01 -10.20
CA GLU A 126 5.50 -24.11 -9.80
C GLU A 126 6.73 -24.13 -10.70
N TYR A 127 7.91 -24.20 -10.09
CA TYR A 127 9.16 -24.37 -10.82
C TYR A 127 9.37 -25.85 -11.11
N SER A 128 9.73 -26.19 -12.35
CA SER A 128 10.02 -27.56 -12.77
C SER A 128 11.28 -27.62 -13.62
N MET A 129 12.03 -28.72 -13.51
CA MET A 129 13.21 -28.97 -14.33
C MET A 129 12.79 -29.68 -15.62
N ALA A 130 13.16 -29.10 -16.76
CA ALA A 130 12.83 -29.67 -18.06
C ALA A 130 14.06 -30.34 -18.69
N VAL A 131 13.90 -31.58 -19.14
CA VAL A 131 14.91 -32.32 -19.92
C VAL A 131 14.43 -32.58 -21.34
N PRO A 132 15.36 -32.74 -22.32
CA PRO A 132 15.00 -33.14 -23.68
C PRO A 132 14.19 -34.44 -23.71
N LYS A 133 13.22 -34.51 -24.64
CA LYS A 133 12.39 -35.71 -24.82
C LYS A 133 13.27 -36.94 -25.13
N GLY A 134 13.11 -38.01 -24.37
CA GLY A 134 13.88 -39.25 -24.53
C GLY A 134 15.23 -39.28 -23.81
N SER A 135 15.56 -38.26 -23.02
CA SER A 135 16.77 -38.27 -22.18
C SER A 135 16.66 -39.31 -21.06
N LEU A 136 17.72 -40.10 -20.87
CA LEU A 136 17.87 -41.03 -19.74
C LEU A 136 17.99 -40.28 -18.40
N LEU A 137 18.38 -38.99 -18.44
CA LEU A 137 18.55 -38.14 -17.27
C LEU A 137 17.22 -37.80 -16.58
N LYS A 138 16.07 -38.03 -17.25
CA LYS A 138 14.77 -37.75 -16.64
C LYS A 138 14.63 -38.48 -15.31
N THR A 139 14.82 -39.79 -15.33
CA THR A 139 14.63 -40.65 -14.16
C THR A 139 15.64 -40.31 -13.05
N GLU A 140 16.88 -40.00 -13.42
CA GLU A 140 17.92 -39.64 -12.45
C GLU A 140 17.66 -38.27 -11.78
N ILE A 141 17.14 -37.31 -12.53
CA ILE A 141 16.77 -35.98 -12.01
C ILE A 141 15.52 -36.07 -11.14
N ASP A 142 14.50 -36.82 -11.56
CA ASP A 142 13.28 -37.04 -10.78
C ASP A 142 13.65 -37.67 -9.41
N ASP A 143 14.46 -38.74 -9.39
CA ASP A 143 14.95 -39.38 -8.16
C ASP A 143 15.79 -38.43 -7.28
N PHE A 144 16.55 -37.51 -7.89
CA PHE A 144 17.36 -36.54 -7.17
C PHE A 144 16.50 -35.45 -6.52
N VAL A 145 15.50 -34.94 -7.23
CA VAL A 145 14.53 -33.97 -6.71
C VAL A 145 13.76 -34.58 -5.54
N ASP A 146 13.27 -35.82 -5.68
CA ASP A 146 12.58 -36.53 -4.61
C ASP A 146 13.46 -36.70 -3.37
N LYS A 147 14.76 -37.01 -3.55
CA LYS A 147 15.71 -37.11 -2.43
C LYS A 147 15.91 -35.76 -1.73
N ILE A 148 16.03 -34.68 -2.48
CA ILE A 148 16.19 -33.33 -1.91
C ILE A 148 14.94 -32.93 -1.13
N GLU A 149 13.76 -33.14 -1.69
CA GLU A 149 12.48 -32.80 -1.06
C GLU A 149 12.27 -33.64 0.22
N ASN A 150 12.45 -34.96 0.14
CA ASN A 150 12.31 -35.86 1.30
C ASN A 150 13.38 -35.65 2.38
N SER A 151 14.56 -35.12 2.02
CA SER A 151 15.62 -34.82 3.00
C SER A 151 15.35 -33.55 3.82
N GLY A 152 14.39 -32.71 3.41
CA GLY A 152 14.15 -31.40 4.02
C GLY A 152 15.24 -30.36 3.73
N LEU A 153 16.24 -30.69 2.91
CA LEU A 153 17.33 -29.79 2.53
C LEU A 153 16.80 -28.63 1.67
N LEU A 154 15.72 -28.85 0.91
CA LEU A 154 15.05 -27.79 0.16
C LEU A 154 14.54 -26.69 1.09
N ASP A 155 13.87 -27.07 2.18
CA ASP A 155 13.37 -26.13 3.19
C ASP A 155 14.51 -25.38 3.88
N GLU A 156 15.67 -26.02 4.05
CA GLU A 156 16.84 -25.38 4.63
C GLU A 156 17.50 -24.36 3.69
N ILE A 157 17.55 -24.65 2.39
CA ILE A 157 18.08 -23.74 1.36
C ILE A 157 17.10 -22.61 1.06
N MET A 158 15.80 -22.91 1.03
CA MET A 158 14.74 -21.93 0.78
C MET A 158 14.42 -21.07 2.00
N LYS A 159 14.94 -21.42 3.20
CA LYS A 159 14.90 -20.50 4.33
C LYS A 159 15.57 -19.21 3.90
N PRO A 160 14.87 -18.07 3.97
CA PRO A 160 15.48 -16.79 3.67
C PRO A 160 16.69 -16.64 4.59
N GLN A 161 17.88 -16.49 4.00
CA GLN A 161 19.11 -16.23 4.72
C GLN A 161 19.01 -14.81 5.30
N ASP A 162 18.25 -14.67 6.39
CA ASP A 162 17.93 -13.41 7.03
C ASP A 162 19.15 -12.91 7.83
N ASN A 163 20.11 -12.33 7.11
CA ASN A 163 21.12 -11.45 7.68
C ASN A 163 20.87 -9.98 7.28
N ARG A 164 19.72 -9.68 6.69
CA ARG A 164 19.24 -8.30 6.50
C ARG A 164 17.92 -8.19 7.20
N GLN A 165 18.03 -8.13 8.53
CA GLN A 165 17.06 -7.59 9.47
C GLN A 165 16.00 -6.80 8.71
N SER A 166 14.81 -7.40 8.57
CA SER A 166 13.65 -6.83 7.88
C SER A 166 13.74 -5.30 7.88
N GLN A 167 14.26 -4.70 6.80
CA GLN A 167 14.51 -3.24 6.78
C GLN A 167 13.19 -2.50 6.93
N CYS A 168 12.14 -3.16 6.48
CA CYS A 168 10.78 -2.94 6.92
C CYS A 168 10.55 -3.75 8.17
N GLY A 169 10.94 -3.19 9.32
CA GLY A 169 10.37 -3.62 10.57
C GLY A 169 8.86 -3.64 10.35
N VAL A 170 8.20 -4.72 10.76
CA VAL A 170 6.74 -4.77 10.80
C VAL A 170 6.33 -3.45 11.44
N ILE A 171 5.89 -2.48 10.63
CA ILE A 171 5.24 -1.28 11.15
C ILE A 171 3.89 -1.83 11.53
N ASP A 172 3.90 -2.57 12.63
CA ASP A 172 2.73 -2.95 13.35
C ASP A 172 1.99 -1.64 13.49
N GLN A 173 0.81 -1.60 12.88
CA GLN A 173 0.02 -0.40 12.63
C GLN A 173 -0.52 0.19 13.94
N THR A 174 0.11 -0.09 15.06
CA THR A 174 -0.42 0.07 16.40
C THR A 174 -0.22 1.47 16.95
N VAL A 175 0.79 2.25 16.53
CA VAL A 175 0.79 3.70 16.87
C VAL A 175 1.73 4.51 15.99
N LYS A 176 1.22 5.13 14.92
CA LYS A 176 1.87 6.35 14.40
C LYS A 176 1.68 7.44 15.47
N PRO A 177 2.75 8.15 15.90
CA PRO A 177 2.60 9.23 16.87
C PRO A 177 1.64 10.28 16.32
N LEU A 178 0.73 10.79 17.15
CA LEU A 178 -0.18 11.86 16.75
C LEU A 178 0.66 13.07 16.34
N PHE A 179 0.69 13.37 15.03
CA PHE A 179 1.31 14.59 14.55
C PHE A 179 0.47 15.80 14.99
N LEU A 180 1.13 16.88 15.40
CA LEU A 180 0.53 18.17 15.77
C LEU A 180 -0.48 18.68 14.72
N ASP A 181 -0.34 18.23 13.47
CA ASP A 181 -1.22 18.58 12.36
C ASP A 181 -2.66 18.09 12.54
N ASN A 182 -2.89 17.02 13.32
CA ASN A 182 -4.23 16.51 13.66
C ASN A 182 -4.87 17.29 14.83
N VAL A 183 -4.07 17.99 15.65
CA VAL A 183 -4.53 18.67 16.89
C VAL A 183 -4.56 20.19 16.74
N LYS A 184 -3.99 20.74 15.66
CA LYS A 184 -3.96 22.19 15.38
C LYS A 184 -5.33 22.87 15.45
N GLY A 185 -6.38 22.17 15.03
CA GLY A 185 -7.76 22.69 15.08
C GLY A 185 -8.24 23.02 16.50
N VAL A 186 -7.85 22.21 17.49
CA VAL A 186 -8.21 22.43 18.90
C VAL A 186 -7.51 23.67 19.45
N PHE A 187 -6.23 23.87 19.12
CA PHE A 187 -5.48 25.06 19.54
C PHE A 187 -6.04 26.35 18.95
N VAL A 188 -6.47 26.34 17.68
CA VAL A 188 -7.12 27.49 17.03
C VAL A 188 -8.45 27.83 17.72
N LEU A 189 -9.24 26.80 18.07
CA LEU A 189 -10.53 27.00 18.72
C LEU A 189 -10.38 27.58 20.13
N LEU A 190 -9.40 27.09 20.90
CA LEU A 190 -9.06 27.64 22.21
C LEU A 190 -8.60 29.10 22.11
N ALA A 191 -7.69 29.41 21.19
CA ALA A 191 -7.22 30.79 20.98
C ALA A 191 -8.37 31.73 20.59
N GLY A 192 -9.26 31.28 19.69
CA GLY A 192 -10.47 32.04 19.31
C GLY A 192 -11.40 32.30 20.49
N GLY A 193 -11.60 31.30 21.36
CA GLY A 193 -12.40 31.45 22.58
C GLY A 193 -11.87 32.51 23.55
N VAL A 194 -10.54 32.55 23.74
CA VAL A 194 -9.89 33.58 24.58
C VAL A 194 -10.09 34.98 24.01
N VAL A 195 -9.98 35.14 22.69
CA VAL A 195 -10.21 36.43 22.02
C VAL A 195 -11.65 36.89 22.20
N ILE A 196 -12.62 36.00 21.98
CA ILE A 196 -14.05 36.34 22.14
C ILE A 196 -14.38 36.69 23.59
N ALA A 197 -13.83 35.94 24.57
CA ALA A 197 -13.99 36.25 25.98
C ALA A 197 -13.40 37.62 26.33
N GLY A 198 -12.22 37.94 25.80
CA GLY A 198 -11.59 39.25 25.97
C GLY A 198 -12.44 40.40 25.41
N ILE A 199 -12.98 40.24 24.19
CA ILE A 199 -13.88 41.23 23.58
C ILE A 199 -15.15 41.41 24.42
N THR A 200 -15.74 40.32 24.90
CA THR A 200 -16.95 40.36 25.73
C THR A 200 -16.69 41.13 27.02
N LEU A 201 -15.54 40.88 27.68
CA LEU A 201 -15.12 41.57 28.90
C LEU A 201 -14.92 43.07 28.66
N VAL A 202 -14.29 43.46 27.54
CA VAL A 202 -14.13 44.87 27.16
C VAL A 202 -15.48 45.55 26.95
N ILE A 203 -16.42 44.90 26.25
CA ILE A 203 -17.76 45.45 26.00
C ILE A 203 -18.53 45.62 27.31
N GLU A 204 -18.48 44.64 28.20
CA GLU A 204 -19.12 44.71 29.51
C GLU A 204 -18.54 45.82 30.37
N ASN A 205 -17.20 45.97 30.38
CA ASN A 205 -16.54 47.01 31.14
C ASN A 205 -16.91 48.42 30.63
N VAL A 206 -16.96 48.62 29.30
CA VAL A 206 -17.41 49.90 28.70
C VAL A 206 -18.87 50.19 29.03
N ARG A 207 -19.75 49.18 29.00
CA ARG A 207 -21.16 49.34 29.39
C ARG A 207 -21.33 49.63 30.88
N HIS A 208 -20.54 48.98 31.72
CA HIS A 208 -20.51 49.22 33.16
C HIS A 208 -20.05 50.65 33.46
N TYR A 209 -18.98 51.12 32.81
CA TYR A 209 -18.48 52.49 32.97
C TYR A 209 -19.50 53.54 32.49
N ARG A 210 -20.18 53.30 31.36
CA ARG A 210 -21.27 54.19 30.89
C ARG A 210 -22.46 54.23 31.86
N ARG A 211 -22.84 53.11 32.46
CA ARG A 211 -23.92 53.07 33.47
C ARG A 211 -23.49 53.78 34.75
N ALA A 212 -22.24 53.62 35.18
CA ALA A 212 -21.70 54.32 36.34
C ALA A 212 -21.65 55.85 36.12
N SER A 213 -21.23 56.32 34.94
CA SER A 213 -21.25 57.75 34.61
C SER A 213 -22.65 58.33 34.36
N GLY A 214 -23.64 57.50 34.05
CA GLY A 214 -25.04 57.92 33.87
C GLY A 214 -25.85 58.09 35.17
N THR A 215 -25.27 57.77 36.33
CA THR A 215 -25.93 57.83 37.65
C THR A 215 -25.51 59.07 38.47
N ILE A 216 -24.71 59.98 37.88
CA ILE A 216 -24.43 61.32 38.44
C ILE A 216 -25.08 62.35 37.53
N ARG A 217 -26.41 62.46 37.60
CA ARG A 217 -27.14 63.68 37.25
C ARG A 217 -28.44 63.76 38.01
#